data_AF-A0A7S2VE54-F1
#
_entry.id   AF-A0A7S2VE54-F1
#
_cell.length_a   1.000
_cell.length_b   1.000
_cell.length_c   1.000
_cell.angle_alpha   90.00
_cell.angle_beta   90.00
_cell.angle_gamma   90.00
#
_symmetry.space_group_name_H-M   'P 1'
#
loop_
_entity.id
_entity.type
_entity.pdbx_description
1 polymer ?
#
loop_
_entity_poly.entity_id
_entity_poly.type
_entity_poly.pdbx_seq_one_letter_code
_entity_poly.pdbx_strand_id
1 'polypeptide(L)'
;TILRPSTPTKLKIHAIVHHLALHNAPVDVKEVCESVEFVLRTRKRLWGAAVQQQRKKQQQQQRKGETNNDSVDEEPAPTATPIQLFDVCCGHGLTGMLFACCYGGDGDKSLQVRLVDRQEPPAHATLRNLLQQVCPWIAGNDRIMYCQADIQSLTSLTELTNTMASSGAEPTTPSNNDDHPRIVISTHACGSLTDRVLVLAVGAR
;
A
#
# COMPACT_ATOMS: atom_id res chain seq x y z
N THR A 1 13.21 -17.16 10.94
CA THR A 1 12.42 -18.11 10.13
C THR A 1 11.89 -17.43 8.90
N ILE A 2 12.17 -17.94 7.71
CA ILE A 2 11.61 -17.42 6.46
C ILE A 2 10.19 -17.98 6.31
N LEU A 3 9.23 -17.10 6.04
CA LEU A 3 7.82 -17.49 5.90
C LEU A 3 7.46 -17.79 4.45
N ARG A 4 6.27 -18.40 4.25
CA ARG A 4 5.64 -18.51 2.93
C ARG A 4 4.54 -17.46 2.78
N PRO A 5 4.23 -17.00 1.56
CA PRO A 5 3.12 -16.08 1.37
C PRO A 5 1.77 -16.61 1.84
N SER A 6 1.55 -17.93 1.74
CA SER A 6 0.34 -18.62 2.20
C SER A 6 0.27 -18.79 3.73
N THR A 7 1.33 -18.44 4.48
CA THR A 7 1.35 -18.56 5.94
C THR A 7 0.19 -17.74 6.57
N PRO A 8 -0.55 -18.31 7.55
CA PRO A 8 -1.58 -17.59 8.27
C PRO A 8 -1.09 -16.28 8.87
N THR A 9 -1.89 -15.24 8.78
CA THR A 9 -1.51 -13.87 9.18
C THR A 9 -1.07 -13.76 10.63
N LYS A 10 -1.75 -14.44 11.55
CA LYS A 10 -1.36 -14.44 12.97
C LYS A 10 0.06 -14.98 13.15
N LEU A 11 0.42 -16.04 12.41
CA LEU A 11 1.77 -16.61 12.43
C LEU A 11 2.79 -15.69 11.76
N LYS A 12 2.41 -15.00 10.67
CA LYS A 12 3.26 -13.96 10.06
C LYS A 12 3.59 -12.85 11.05
N ILE A 13 2.56 -12.28 11.68
CA ILE A 13 2.73 -11.21 12.66
C ILE A 13 3.56 -11.67 13.85
N HIS A 14 3.27 -12.85 14.40
CA HIS A 14 4.05 -13.41 15.50
C HIS A 14 5.54 -13.55 15.15
N ALA A 15 5.85 -14.14 13.99
CA ALA A 15 7.23 -14.31 13.54
C ALA A 15 7.93 -12.97 13.28
N ILE A 16 7.21 -11.99 12.71
CA ILE A 16 7.73 -10.62 12.51
C ILE A 16 8.06 -9.96 13.86
N VAL A 17 7.12 -9.93 14.80
CA VAL A 17 7.32 -9.29 16.12
C VAL A 17 8.48 -9.96 16.86
N HIS A 18 8.54 -11.29 16.85
CA HIS A 18 9.65 -12.03 17.44
C HIS A 18 11.00 -11.67 16.77
N HIS A 19 11.02 -11.54 15.44
CA HIS A 19 12.24 -11.18 14.70
C HIS A 19 12.69 -9.75 14.99
N LEU A 20 11.75 -8.80 15.06
CA LEU A 20 12.04 -7.40 15.43
C LEU A 20 12.63 -7.33 16.86
N ALA A 21 12.05 -8.05 17.82
CA ALA A 21 12.54 -8.10 19.18
C ALA A 21 13.94 -8.72 19.27
N LEU A 22 14.18 -9.84 18.58
CA LEU A 22 15.48 -10.53 18.56
C LEU A 22 16.62 -9.65 18.04
N HIS A 23 16.31 -8.73 17.11
CA HIS A 23 17.31 -7.86 16.48
C HIS A 23 17.33 -6.44 17.06
N ASN A 24 16.67 -6.19 18.20
CA ASN A 24 16.55 -4.85 18.80
C ASN A 24 16.15 -3.78 17.78
N ALA A 25 15.10 -4.08 16.99
CA ALA A 25 14.64 -3.19 15.93
C ALA A 25 14.38 -1.77 16.47
N PRO A 26 14.70 -0.71 15.70
CA PRO A 26 14.54 0.68 16.13
C PRO A 26 13.08 1.14 16.00
N VAL A 27 12.19 0.48 16.73
CA VAL A 27 10.77 0.80 16.84
C VAL A 27 10.32 0.51 18.27
N ASP A 28 9.57 1.42 18.87
CA ASP A 28 9.13 1.22 20.25
C ASP A 28 7.99 0.20 20.34
N VAL A 29 7.85 -0.40 21.53
CA VAL A 29 6.86 -1.45 21.78
C VAL A 29 5.42 -0.95 21.59
N LYS A 30 5.14 0.33 21.86
CA LYS A 30 3.80 0.89 21.70
C LYS A 30 3.45 0.97 20.20
N GLU A 31 4.36 1.48 19.37
CA GLU A 31 4.17 1.50 17.91
C GLU A 31 3.99 0.10 17.31
N VAL A 32 4.74 -0.90 17.79
CA VAL A 32 4.56 -2.30 17.38
C VAL A 32 3.16 -2.79 17.75
N CYS A 33 2.71 -2.57 18.98
CA CYS A 33 1.39 -2.98 19.45
C CYS A 33 0.25 -2.32 18.64
N GLU A 34 0.33 -1.00 18.43
CA GLU A 34 -0.66 -0.23 17.66
C GLU A 34 -0.74 -0.74 16.21
N SER A 35 0.41 -0.92 15.55
CA SER A 35 0.49 -1.42 14.17
C SER A 35 -0.11 -2.83 14.04
N VAL A 36 0.21 -3.73 14.98
CA VAL A 36 -0.29 -5.11 14.99
C VAL A 36 -1.80 -5.14 15.21
N GLU A 37 -2.30 -4.40 16.20
CA GLU A 37 -3.72 -4.33 16.50
C GLU A 37 -4.51 -3.80 15.31
N PHE A 38 -4.02 -2.70 14.71
CA PHE A 38 -4.64 -2.08 13.56
C PHE A 38 -4.74 -3.07 12.39
N VAL A 39 -3.63 -3.70 12.01
CA VAL A 39 -3.59 -4.70 10.92
C VAL A 39 -4.50 -5.88 11.23
N LEU A 40 -4.52 -6.42 12.45
CA LEU A 40 -5.39 -7.55 12.76
C LEU A 40 -6.87 -7.21 12.63
N ARG A 41 -7.28 -5.97 12.96
CA ARG A 41 -8.68 -5.54 12.97
C ARG A 41 -9.19 -5.04 11.62
N THR A 42 -8.40 -4.30 10.85
CA THR A 42 -8.90 -3.55 9.68
C THR A 42 -8.64 -4.25 8.35
N ARG A 43 -7.52 -4.98 8.26
CA ARG A 43 -6.97 -5.62 7.06
C ARG A 43 -8.00 -6.27 6.13
N LYS A 44 -8.78 -7.23 6.64
CA LYS A 44 -9.78 -7.96 5.83
C LYS A 44 -10.86 -7.03 5.26
N ARG A 45 -11.29 -6.03 6.03
CA ARG A 45 -12.34 -5.09 5.63
C ARG A 45 -11.83 -4.15 4.54
N LEU A 46 -10.65 -3.56 4.74
CA LEU A 46 -10.04 -2.65 3.78
C LEU A 46 -9.76 -3.34 2.44
N TRP A 47 -9.21 -4.55 2.50
CA TRP A 47 -8.96 -5.35 1.31
C TRP A 47 -10.24 -5.76 0.58
N GLY A 48 -11.27 -6.19 1.32
CA GLY A 48 -12.57 -6.53 0.75
C GLY A 48 -13.20 -5.34 0.01
N ALA A 49 -13.11 -4.14 0.59
CA ALA A 49 -13.61 -2.92 -0.04
C ALA A 49 -12.86 -2.57 -1.33
N ALA A 50 -11.52 -2.63 -1.32
CA ALA A 50 -10.70 -2.35 -2.50
C ALA A 50 -10.94 -3.35 -3.64
N VAL A 51 -11.01 -4.65 -3.32
CA VAL A 51 -11.35 -5.70 -4.31
C VAL A 51 -12.77 -5.50 -4.86
N GLN A 52 -13.72 -5.07 -4.04
CA GLN A 52 -15.08 -4.77 -4.50
C GLN A 52 -15.10 -3.56 -5.45
N GLN A 53 -14.34 -2.50 -5.14
CA GLN A 53 -14.18 -1.35 -6.05
C GLN A 53 -13.59 -1.78 -7.39
N GLN A 54 -12.53 -2.58 -7.38
CA GLN A 54 -11.90 -3.11 -8.59
C GLN A 54 -12.89 -3.89 -9.47
N ARG A 55 -13.68 -4.79 -8.87
CA ARG A 55 -14.70 -5.57 -9.58
C ARG A 55 -15.80 -4.69 -10.18
N LYS A 56 -16.26 -3.66 -9.46
CA LYS A 56 -17.26 -2.72 -9.99
C LYS A 56 -16.74 -1.97 -11.21
N LYS A 57 -15.48 -1.52 -11.19
CA LYS A 57 -14.85 -0.82 -12.31
C LYS A 57 -14.72 -1.72 -13.54
N GLN A 58 -14.25 -2.97 -13.35
CA GLN A 58 -14.16 -3.96 -14.43
C GLN A 58 -15.54 -4.22 -15.09
N GLN A 59 -16.60 -4.35 -14.30
CA GLN A 59 -17.96 -4.53 -14.85
C GLN A 59 -18.47 -3.30 -15.62
N GLN A 60 -18.11 -2.09 -15.19
CA GLN A 60 -18.48 -0.85 -15.92
C GLN A 60 -17.74 -0.72 -17.25
N GLN A 61 -16.47 -1.10 -17.30
CA GLN A 61 -15.66 -1.08 -18.53
C GLN A 61 -16.19 -2.08 -19.56
N GLN A 62 -16.53 -3.30 -19.14
CA GLN A 62 -17.14 -4.32 -20.02
C GLN A 62 -18.44 -3.82 -20.66
N ARG A 63 -19.31 -3.16 -19.87
CA ARG A 63 -20.58 -2.58 -20.38
C ARG A 63 -20.37 -1.43 -21.38
N LYS A 64 -19.29 -0.66 -21.25
CA LYS A 64 -18.97 0.43 -22.20
C LYS A 64 -18.34 -0.08 -23.49
N GLY A 65 -17.57 -1.17 -23.44
CA GLY A 65 -16.95 -1.78 -24.61
C GLY A 65 -17.95 -2.37 -25.60
N GLU A 66 -19.05 -2.97 -25.10
CA GLU A 66 -20.08 -3.59 -25.96
C GLU A 66 -20.82 -2.61 -26.88
N THR A 67 -20.74 -1.30 -26.64
CA THR A 67 -21.44 -0.29 -27.46
C THR A 67 -20.64 0.20 -28.67
N ASN A 68 -19.35 -0.15 -28.79
CA ASN A 68 -18.42 0.33 -29.83
C ASN A 68 -17.76 -0.83 -30.61
N ASN A 69 -18.52 -1.86 -30.98
CA ASN A 69 -17.99 -2.97 -31.78
C ASN A 69 -17.97 -2.61 -33.27
N ASP A 70 -16.85 -2.03 -33.72
CA ASP A 70 -16.36 -2.22 -35.09
C ASP A 70 -14.82 -2.27 -35.06
N SER A 71 -14.28 -3.32 -35.70
CA SER A 71 -12.86 -3.71 -35.86
C SER A 71 -12.17 -4.51 -34.74
N VAL A 72 -11.56 -5.61 -35.19
CA VAL A 72 -11.08 -6.79 -34.47
C VAL A 72 -9.56 -6.72 -34.42
N ASP A 73 -9.00 -6.55 -33.23
CA ASP A 73 -7.64 -6.97 -32.90
C ASP A 73 -7.66 -7.53 -31.47
N GLU A 74 -7.24 -8.78 -31.30
CA GLU A 74 -7.23 -9.48 -30.01
C GLU A 74 -6.20 -8.85 -29.07
N GLU A 75 -6.60 -7.87 -28.25
CA GLU A 75 -5.77 -7.38 -27.16
C GLU A 75 -5.61 -8.45 -26.06
N PRO A 76 -4.40 -8.62 -25.51
CA PRO A 76 -4.13 -9.59 -24.45
C PRO A 76 -4.95 -9.29 -23.19
N ALA A 77 -5.34 -10.36 -22.47
CA ALA A 77 -6.15 -10.26 -21.26
C ALA A 77 -5.58 -9.24 -20.26
N PRO A 78 -6.41 -8.32 -19.72
CA PRO A 78 -5.92 -7.25 -18.87
C PRO A 78 -5.31 -7.82 -17.58
N THR A 79 -4.03 -7.53 -17.37
CA THR A 79 -3.36 -7.84 -16.09
C THR A 79 -4.07 -7.10 -14.96
N ALA A 80 -4.33 -7.80 -13.85
CA ALA A 80 -5.07 -7.21 -12.74
C ALA A 80 -4.32 -6.00 -12.19
N THR A 81 -4.98 -4.84 -12.20
CA THR A 81 -4.40 -3.60 -11.67
C THR A 81 -4.05 -3.75 -10.18
N PRO A 82 -2.85 -3.33 -9.74
CA PRO A 82 -2.46 -3.39 -8.34
C PRO A 82 -3.39 -2.52 -7.48
N ILE A 83 -3.65 -2.98 -6.26
CA ILE A 83 -4.28 -2.16 -5.21
C ILE A 83 -3.18 -1.32 -4.57
N GLN A 84 -3.42 -0.01 -4.44
CA GLN A 84 -2.51 0.90 -3.77
C GLN A 84 -2.99 1.16 -2.34
N LEU A 85 -2.08 1.04 -1.38
CA LEU A 85 -2.30 1.41 0.01
C LEU A 85 -1.37 2.58 0.35
N PHE A 86 -1.97 3.67 0.80
CA PHE A 86 -1.27 4.85 1.30
C PHE A 86 -1.35 4.83 2.84
N ASP A 87 -0.21 4.67 3.48
CA ASP A 87 -0.04 4.89 4.91
C ASP A 87 0.45 6.34 5.09
N VAL A 88 -0.45 7.23 5.51
CA VAL A 88 -0.22 8.68 5.58
C VAL A 88 0.12 9.07 7.00
N CYS A 89 1.06 9.99 7.20
CA CYS A 89 1.70 10.22 8.51
C CYS A 89 2.26 8.90 9.04
N CYS A 90 3.04 8.20 8.21
CA CYS A 90 3.39 6.82 8.49
C CYS A 90 4.41 6.65 9.63
N GLY A 91 5.08 7.72 10.07
CA GLY A 91 6.21 7.62 10.97
C GLY A 91 7.24 6.65 10.42
N HIS A 92 7.58 5.62 11.20
CA HIS A 92 8.46 4.53 10.77
C HIS A 92 7.92 3.65 9.63
N GLY A 93 6.61 3.71 9.37
CA GLY A 93 5.93 2.98 8.30
C GLY A 93 5.62 1.51 8.62
N LEU A 94 5.76 1.10 9.88
CA LEU A 94 5.57 -0.30 10.27
C LEU A 94 4.16 -0.81 9.92
N THR A 95 3.11 -0.02 10.14
CA THR A 95 1.73 -0.40 9.80
C THR A 95 1.61 -0.77 8.31
N GLY A 96 1.97 0.14 7.40
CA GLY A 96 1.95 -0.12 5.96
C GLY A 96 2.84 -1.31 5.55
N MET A 97 4.04 -1.44 6.12
CA MET A 97 4.90 -2.60 5.84
C MET A 97 4.26 -3.92 6.28
N LEU A 98 3.58 -3.96 7.43
CA LEU A 98 2.84 -5.13 7.89
C LEU A 98 1.69 -5.50 6.93
N PHE A 99 1.02 -4.52 6.32
CA PHE A 99 0.07 -4.78 5.25
C PHE A 99 0.74 -5.50 4.07
N ALA A 100 1.90 -5.03 3.60
CA ALA A 100 2.65 -5.68 2.52
C ALA A 100 3.11 -7.11 2.88
N CYS A 101 3.57 -7.34 4.11
CA CYS A 101 3.91 -8.69 4.59
C CYS A 101 2.66 -9.60 4.59
N CYS A 102 1.52 -9.06 5.01
CA CYS A 102 0.28 -9.84 5.12
C CYS A 102 -0.43 -10.07 3.78
N TYR A 103 -0.24 -9.17 2.80
CA TYR A 103 -0.83 -9.18 1.46
C TYR A 103 0.26 -9.08 0.41
N GLY A 104 0.79 -10.21 -0.05
CA GLY A 104 1.94 -10.08 -0.95
C GLY A 104 2.62 -11.31 -1.53
N GLY A 105 1.98 -12.47 -1.71
CA GLY A 105 2.70 -13.50 -2.48
C GLY A 105 1.92 -14.72 -2.93
N ASP A 106 0.59 -14.62 -3.01
CA ASP A 106 -0.15 -15.48 -3.93
C ASP A 106 -0.34 -14.69 -5.21
N GLY A 107 0.09 -15.30 -6.33
CA GLY A 107 0.55 -14.67 -7.56
C GLY A 107 -0.49 -13.96 -8.43
N ASP A 108 -1.45 -13.24 -7.85
CA ASP A 108 -2.50 -12.57 -8.63
C ASP A 108 -3.01 -11.26 -8.02
N LYS A 109 -2.55 -10.90 -6.81
CA LYS A 109 -2.97 -9.65 -6.15
C LYS A 109 -1.78 -8.91 -5.59
N SER A 110 -1.26 -7.98 -6.38
CA SER A 110 -0.21 -7.07 -5.97
C SER A 110 -0.80 -5.94 -5.12
N LEU A 111 -0.39 -5.88 -3.86
CA LEU A 111 -0.53 -4.69 -3.03
C LEU A 111 0.74 -3.87 -3.17
N GLN A 112 0.58 -2.60 -3.53
CA GLN A 112 1.63 -1.59 -3.49
C GLN A 112 1.41 -0.70 -2.29
N VAL A 113 2.42 -0.54 -1.44
CA VAL A 113 2.38 0.30 -0.24
C VAL A 113 3.20 1.56 -0.49
N ARG A 114 2.57 2.71 -0.28
CA ARG A 114 3.18 4.04 -0.26
C ARG A 114 3.17 4.54 1.18
N LEU A 115 4.35 4.73 1.75
CA LEU A 115 4.54 5.23 3.11
C LEU A 115 4.83 6.73 3.00
N VAL A 116 3.93 7.57 3.50
CA VAL A 116 3.94 9.00 3.26
C VAL A 116 4.16 9.74 4.56
N ASP A 117 5.25 10.48 4.65
CA ASP A 117 5.52 11.41 5.75
C ASP A 117 6.40 12.58 5.28
N ARG A 118 6.52 13.61 6.12
CA ARG A 118 7.30 14.81 5.82
C ARG A 118 8.79 14.53 5.72
N GLN A 119 9.29 13.52 6.42
CA GLN A 119 10.71 13.17 6.47
C GLN A 119 10.87 11.67 6.72
N GLU A 120 11.72 11.01 5.92
CA GLU A 120 12.03 9.60 6.13
C GLU A 120 12.78 9.39 7.45
N PRO A 121 12.25 8.58 8.38
CA PRO A 121 12.96 8.32 9.62
C PRO A 121 14.14 7.36 9.37
N PRO A 122 15.29 7.53 10.06
CA PRO A 122 16.46 6.66 9.89
C PRO A 122 16.17 5.17 10.11
N ALA A 123 15.17 4.85 10.93
CA ALA A 123 14.75 3.49 11.23
C ALA A 123 14.01 2.80 10.06
N HIS A 124 13.50 3.54 9.06
CA HIS A 124 12.72 3.00 7.94
C HIS A 124 13.45 1.86 7.22
N ALA A 125 14.67 2.12 6.74
CA ALA A 125 15.45 1.15 6.00
C ALA A 125 15.79 -0.09 6.85
N THR A 126 16.14 0.10 8.13
CA THR A 126 16.44 -1.01 9.05
C THR A 126 15.20 -1.89 9.26
N LEU A 127 14.04 -1.31 9.51
CA LEU A 127 12.79 -2.06 9.69
C LEU A 127 12.41 -2.83 8.43
N ARG A 128 12.48 -2.18 7.26
CA ARG A 128 12.22 -2.83 5.96
C ARG A 128 13.15 -4.04 5.76
N ASN A 129 14.44 -3.89 6.03
CA ASN A 129 15.42 -4.97 5.89
C ASN A 129 15.11 -6.14 6.82
N LEU A 130 14.75 -5.87 8.09
CA LEU A 130 14.37 -6.91 9.05
C LEU A 130 13.10 -7.65 8.60
N LEU A 131 12.10 -6.93 8.08
CA LEU A 131 10.89 -7.54 7.56
C LEU A 131 11.14 -8.39 6.31
N GLN A 132 12.03 -7.97 5.41
CA GLN A 132 12.40 -8.74 4.22
C GLN A 132 13.06 -10.08 4.56
N GLN A 133 13.83 -10.15 5.65
CA GLN A 133 14.41 -11.41 6.12
C GLN A 133 13.36 -12.45 6.53
N VAL A 134 12.19 -12.00 6.99
CA VAL A 134 11.06 -12.87 7.38
C VAL A 134 10.07 -13.07 6.23
N CYS A 135 9.89 -12.05 5.39
CA CYS A 135 8.94 -11.99 4.28
C CYS A 135 9.63 -11.58 2.97
N PRO A 136 10.40 -12.47 2.31
CA PRO A 136 11.21 -12.08 1.15
C PRO A 136 10.42 -11.51 -0.03
N TRP A 137 9.12 -11.81 -0.15
CA TRP A 137 8.28 -11.28 -1.23
C TRP A 137 8.04 -9.77 -1.17
N ILE A 138 8.36 -9.09 -0.06
CA ILE A 138 8.33 -7.63 0.02
C ILE A 138 9.65 -6.97 -0.43
N ALA A 139 10.63 -7.75 -0.93
CA ALA A 139 11.92 -7.24 -1.36
C ALA A 139 11.85 -6.33 -2.60
N GLY A 140 10.86 -6.51 -3.48
CA GLY A 140 10.72 -5.71 -4.69
C GLY A 140 10.60 -4.21 -4.39
N ASN A 141 11.38 -3.40 -5.10
CA ASN A 141 11.43 -1.94 -4.90
C ASN A 141 10.05 -1.27 -5.06
N ASP A 142 9.19 -1.85 -5.90
CA ASP A 142 7.87 -1.26 -6.19
C ASP A 142 6.78 -1.61 -5.17
N ARG A 143 7.07 -2.53 -4.24
CA ARG A 143 6.06 -3.00 -3.28
C ARG A 143 5.90 -2.11 -2.08
N ILE A 144 7.01 -1.57 -1.58
CA ILE A 144 7.03 -0.67 -0.44
C ILE A 144 7.92 0.50 -0.86
N MET A 145 7.31 1.67 -0.95
CA MET A 145 7.99 2.90 -1.33
C MET A 145 7.75 3.94 -0.26
N TYR A 146 8.83 4.57 0.19
CA TYR A 146 8.75 5.75 1.02
C TYR A 146 8.58 6.99 0.14
N CYS A 147 7.70 7.90 0.55
CA CYS A 147 7.26 9.04 -0.21
C CYS A 147 7.32 10.28 0.68
N GLN A 148 8.35 11.09 0.49
CA GLN A 148 8.48 12.33 1.25
C GLN A 148 7.50 13.38 0.73
N ALA A 149 6.52 13.78 1.55
CA ALA A 149 5.54 14.79 1.18
C ALA A 149 5.02 15.55 2.42
N ASP A 150 4.71 16.84 2.23
CA ASP A 150 3.96 17.59 3.23
C ASP A 150 2.46 17.28 3.09
N ILE A 151 1.93 16.59 4.08
CA ILE A 151 0.55 16.10 4.08
C ILE A 151 -0.43 17.27 4.21
N GLN A 152 -0.04 18.36 4.88
CA GLN A 152 -0.91 19.53 5.01
C GLN A 152 -1.18 20.17 3.65
N SER A 153 -0.18 20.25 2.77
CA SER A 153 -0.35 20.83 1.43
C SER A 153 -1.04 19.88 0.45
N LEU A 154 -1.03 18.57 0.70
CA LEU A 154 -1.45 17.55 -0.28
C LEU A 154 -2.94 17.57 -0.64
N THR A 155 -3.34 18.06 -1.81
CA THR A 155 -4.77 18.20 -2.16
C THR A 155 -5.44 16.89 -2.55
N SER A 156 -4.68 15.96 -3.14
CA SER A 156 -5.19 14.66 -3.59
C SER A 156 -4.08 13.60 -3.59
N LEU A 157 -4.47 12.33 -3.59
CA LEU A 157 -3.53 11.21 -3.77
C LEU A 157 -2.99 11.14 -5.21
N THR A 158 -3.73 11.68 -6.18
CA THR A 158 -3.28 11.78 -7.58
C THR A 158 -2.10 12.73 -7.69
N GLU A 159 -2.16 13.90 -7.03
CA GLU A 159 -1.04 14.85 -6.94
C GLU A 159 0.20 14.17 -6.33
N LEU A 160 0.01 13.41 -5.26
CA LEU A 160 1.08 12.63 -4.63
C LEU A 160 1.70 11.62 -5.61
N THR A 161 0.86 10.88 -6.34
CA THR A 161 1.31 9.86 -7.30
C THR A 161 2.06 10.50 -8.49
N ASN A 162 1.58 11.64 -8.99
CA ASN A 162 2.21 12.37 -10.08
C ASN A 162 3.60 12.91 -9.68
N THR A 163 3.72 13.44 -8.46
CA THR A 163 5.00 13.95 -7.93
C THR A 163 6.06 12.84 -7.86
N MET A 164 5.65 11.61 -7.52
CA MET A 164 6.55 10.45 -7.51
C MET A 164 7.01 10.07 -8.93
N ALA A 165 6.12 10.12 -9.92
CA ALA A 165 6.45 9.76 -11.30
C ALA A 165 7.53 10.69 -11.90
N SER A 166 7.55 11.96 -11.50
CA SER A 166 8.53 12.95 -12.01
C SER A 166 9.94 12.80 -11.44
N SER A 167 10.15 11.94 -10.43
CA SER A 167 11.38 11.92 -9.64
C SER A 167 12.47 10.94 -10.14
N GLY A 168 12.24 10.13 -11.19
CA GLY A 168 13.29 9.17 -11.61
C GLY A 168 13.00 8.17 -12.73
N ALA A 169 11.97 8.35 -13.55
CA ALA A 169 11.76 7.51 -14.73
C ALA A 169 11.49 8.39 -15.96
N GLU A 170 12.00 7.97 -17.13
CA GLU A 170 11.62 8.63 -18.39
C GLU A 170 10.10 8.72 -18.50
N PRO A 171 9.57 9.84 -19.00
CA PRO A 171 8.13 10.08 -19.07
C PRO A 171 7.51 9.09 -20.05
N THR A 172 7.15 7.92 -19.55
CA THR A 172 6.10 7.12 -20.18
C THR A 172 4.85 7.98 -20.12
N THR A 173 4.24 8.15 -21.29
CA THR A 173 3.05 8.96 -21.53
C THR A 173 2.08 8.85 -20.35
N PRO A 174 1.51 9.98 -19.86
CA PRO A 174 0.54 9.96 -18.77
C PRO A 174 -0.64 9.10 -19.21
N SER A 175 -0.61 7.84 -18.80
CA SER A 175 -1.73 6.95 -18.94
C SER A 175 -2.82 7.55 -18.07
N ASN A 176 -3.93 7.94 -18.67
CA ASN A 176 -5.16 8.39 -17.99
C ASN A 176 -5.74 7.34 -17.01
N ASN A 177 -5.04 6.22 -16.77
CA ASN A 177 -5.43 5.14 -15.87
C ASN A 177 -5.00 5.41 -14.42
N ASP A 178 -5.45 6.53 -13.87
CA ASP A 178 -5.38 6.78 -12.42
C ASP A 178 -6.41 5.93 -11.63
N ASP A 179 -6.79 4.78 -12.18
CA ASP A 179 -7.98 4.00 -11.82
C ASP A 179 -7.70 2.88 -10.80
N HIS A 180 -6.50 2.88 -10.22
CA HIS A 180 -6.12 1.92 -9.17
C HIS A 180 -7.08 2.00 -7.97
N PRO A 181 -7.55 0.86 -7.43
CA PRO A 181 -8.23 0.88 -6.14
C PRO A 181 -7.27 1.36 -5.06
N ARG A 182 -7.70 2.37 -4.29
CA ARG A 182 -6.87 3.02 -3.27
C ARG A 182 -7.41 2.72 -1.87
N ILE A 183 -6.49 2.41 -0.96
CA ILE A 183 -6.73 2.32 0.48
C ILE A 183 -5.93 3.43 1.13
N VAL A 184 -6.53 4.19 2.04
CA VAL A 184 -5.84 5.20 2.83
C VAL A 184 -5.94 4.82 4.30
N ILE A 185 -4.80 4.77 4.98
CA ILE A 185 -4.68 4.52 6.41
C ILE A 185 -3.78 5.57 7.05
N SER A 186 -3.88 5.71 8.36
CA SER A 186 -2.92 6.44 9.17
C SER A 186 -3.03 5.96 10.62
N THR A 187 -1.90 5.64 11.23
CA THR A 187 -1.83 5.32 12.68
C THR A 187 -1.32 6.48 13.52
N HIS A 188 -0.60 7.44 12.94
CA HIS A 188 0.05 8.52 13.69
C HIS A 188 -0.49 9.93 13.40
N ALA A 189 -1.48 10.09 12.51
CA ALA A 189 -2.09 11.39 12.28
C ALA A 189 -2.78 11.92 13.55
N CYS A 190 -2.38 13.11 13.99
CA CYS A 190 -2.95 13.81 15.14
C CYS A 190 -3.32 15.26 14.80
N GLY A 191 -4.29 15.81 15.53
CA GLY A 191 -4.75 17.19 15.32
C GLY A 191 -5.25 17.44 13.90
N SER A 192 -4.80 18.53 13.27
CA SER A 192 -5.20 18.91 11.90
C SER A 192 -4.77 17.91 10.82
N LEU A 193 -3.76 17.06 11.10
CA LEU A 193 -3.37 16.00 10.18
C LEU A 193 -4.47 14.92 10.07
N THR A 194 -5.22 14.66 11.15
CA THR A 194 -6.34 13.70 11.13
C THR A 194 -7.40 14.14 10.13
N ASP A 195 -7.80 15.42 10.15
CA ASP A 195 -8.77 15.97 9.19
C ASP A 195 -8.26 15.85 7.76
N ARG A 196 -6.97 16.11 7.57
CA ARG A 196 -6.35 16.01 6.25
C ARG A 196 -6.35 14.58 5.71
N VAL A 197 -6.00 13.60 6.54
CA VAL A 197 -6.08 12.18 6.18
C VAL A 197 -7.51 11.78 5.82
N LEU A 198 -8.51 12.27 6.55
CA LEU A 198 -9.91 11.99 6.24
C LEU A 198 -10.33 12.55 4.88
N VAL A 199 -9.92 13.78 4.55
CA VAL A 199 -10.15 14.37 3.22
C VAL A 199 -9.55 13.49 2.12
N LEU A 200 -8.29 13.04 2.29
CA LEU A 200 -7.63 12.16 1.34
C LEU A 200 -8.34 10.81 1.21
N ALA A 201 -8.78 10.21 2.32
CA ALA A 201 -9.48 8.94 2.34
C ALA A 201 -10.86 8.99 1.67
N VAL A 202 -11.57 10.12 1.79
CA VAL A 202 -12.85 10.35 1.11
C VAL A 202 -12.63 10.55 -0.39
N GLY A 203 -11.62 11.34 -0.78
CA GLY A 203 -11.27 11.57 -2.18
C GLY A 203 -10.68 10.36 -2.91
N ALA A 204 -10.26 9.32 -2.18
CA ALA A 204 -9.72 8.09 -2.74
C ALA A 204 -10.79 7.12 -3.30
N ARG A 205 -12.09 7.44 -3.15
CA ARG A 205 -13.21 6.54 -3.47
C ARG A 205 -13.66 6.56 -4.92
#